data_AF-A0A251VNE2-F1
#
_entry.id   AF-A0A251VNE2-F1
#
_cell.length_a   1.000
_cell.length_b   1.000
_cell.length_c   1.000
_cell.angle_alpha   90.00
_cell.angle_beta   90.00
_cell.angle_gamma   90.00
#
_symmetry.space_group_name_H-M   'P 1'
#
loop_
_entity.id
_entity.type
_entity.pdbx_description
1 polymer ?
#
loop_
_entity_poly.entity_id
_entity_poly.type
_entity_poly.pdbx_seq_one_letter_code
_entity_poly.pdbx_strand_id
1 'polypeptide(L)' 'MATRSGRATAEAPEIVWNERDKRFETEDKKTYLEYELRNGGKVMDIIHTFIPSSKRGLGLASHLYVAAFNHAQS' A
#
# COMPACT_ATOMS: atom_id res chain seq x y z
N MET A 1 -34.47 11.46 4.77
CA MET A 1 -34.06 10.55 3.68
C MET A 1 -32.60 10.20 3.90
N ALA A 2 -32.30 9.08 4.56
CA ALA A 2 -30.93 8.62 4.77
C ALA A 2 -30.62 7.55 3.73
N THR A 3 -29.91 7.91 2.66
CA THR A 3 -29.41 6.94 1.68
C THR A 3 -28.18 6.25 2.26
N ARG A 4 -28.41 5.03 2.73
CA ARG A 4 -27.39 4.01 2.99
C ARG A 4 -26.81 3.61 1.64
N SER A 5 -25.70 4.24 1.23
CA SER A 5 -25.00 3.80 0.01
C SER A 5 -24.21 2.53 0.34
N GLY A 6 -24.57 1.45 -0.34
CA GLY A 6 -23.98 0.13 -0.17
C GLY A 6 -22.47 0.19 -0.28
N ARG A 7 -21.80 -0.47 0.68
CA ARG A 7 -20.38 -0.80 0.63
C ARG A 7 -20.22 -1.68 -0.61
N ALA A 8 -19.75 -1.10 -1.71
CA ALA A 8 -19.18 -1.90 -2.78
C ALA A 8 -18.06 -2.69 -2.12
N THR A 9 -18.21 -4.01 -2.05
CA THR A 9 -17.07 -4.93 -1.90
C THR A 9 -16.26 -4.82 -3.18
N ALA A 10 -15.60 -3.68 -3.37
CA ALA A 10 -14.49 -3.57 -4.28
C ALA A 10 -13.44 -4.54 -3.70
N GLU A 11 -13.10 -5.58 -4.46
CA GLU A 11 -12.01 -6.47 -4.12
C GLU A 11 -10.81 -5.63 -3.67
N ALA A 12 -10.18 -6.04 -2.57
CA ALA A 12 -9.05 -5.29 -2.04
C ALA A 12 -8.02 -5.12 -3.16
N PRO A 13 -7.54 -3.89 -3.41
CA PRO A 13 -6.62 -3.63 -4.49
C PRO A 13 -5.38 -4.51 -4.33
N GLU A 14 -5.02 -5.23 -5.39
CA GLU A 14 -3.87 -6.13 -5.37
C GLU A 14 -2.57 -5.32 -5.21
N ILE A 15 -1.86 -5.61 -4.13
CA ILE A 15 -0.58 -4.99 -3.80
C ILE A 15 0.53 -6.00 -4.05
N VAL A 16 1.41 -5.67 -4.97
CA VAL A 16 2.57 -6.46 -5.36
C VAL A 16 3.78 -6.00 -4.55
N TRP A 17 4.54 -6.95 -4.02
CA TRP A 17 5.84 -6.66 -3.40
C TRP A 17 6.94 -6.70 -4.47
N ASN A 18 7.51 -5.54 -4.76
CA ASN A 18 8.64 -5.38 -5.67
C ASN A 18 9.91 -5.22 -4.83
N GLU A 19 10.55 -6.35 -4.55
CA GLU A 19 11.77 -6.40 -3.73
C GLU A 19 12.93 -5.63 -4.39
N ARG A 20 13.05 -5.72 -5.73
CA ARG A 20 14.12 -5.07 -6.49
C ARG A 20 14.14 -3.56 -6.27
N ASP A 21 12.97 -2.94 -6.29
CA ASP A 21 12.83 -1.49 -6.16
C ASP A 21 12.54 -1.06 -4.70
N LYS A 22 12.46 -2.04 -3.78
CA LYS A 22 12.10 -1.90 -2.36
C LYS A 22 10.76 -1.18 -2.16
N ARG A 23 9.73 -1.67 -2.85
CA ARG A 23 8.38 -1.06 -2.80
C ARG A 23 7.27 -2.08 -2.70
N PHE A 24 6.18 -1.65 -2.10
CA PHE A 24 4.86 -2.23 -2.29
C PHE A 24 4.12 -1.36 -3.28
N GLU A 25 3.54 -1.93 -4.32
CA GLU A 25 2.93 -1.17 -5.40
C GLU A 25 1.64 -1.80 -5.91
N THR A 26 0.73 -0.98 -6.44
CA THR A 26 -0.41 -1.51 -7.21
C THR A 26 0.10 -2.16 -8.48
N GLU A 27 -0.64 -3.12 -9.06
CA GLU A 27 -0.23 -3.80 -10.31
C GLU A 27 0.15 -2.83 -11.44
N ASP A 28 -0.58 -1.71 -11.55
CA ASP A 28 -0.31 -0.68 -12.55
C ASP A 28 0.86 0.25 -12.21
N LYS A 29 1.52 0.02 -11.07
CA LYS A 29 2.71 0.73 -10.55
C LYS A 29 2.53 2.23 -10.30
N LYS A 30 1.30 2.74 -10.41
CA LYS A 30 1.03 4.18 -10.24
C LYS A 30 0.98 4.61 -8.79
N THR A 31 0.74 3.67 -7.87
CA THR A 31 0.63 3.92 -6.44
C THR A 31 1.60 3.00 -5.73
N TYR A 32 2.43 3.53 -4.86
CA TYR A 32 3.45 2.73 -4.20
C TYR A 32 3.85 3.28 -2.83
N LEU A 33 4.43 2.42 -2.02
CA LEU A 33 5.07 2.69 -0.75
C LEU A 33 6.50 2.15 -0.82
N GLU A 34 7.48 3.00 -0.60
CA GLU A 34 8.90 2.68 -0.58
C GLU A 34 9.40 2.45 0.84
N TYR A 35 10.33 1.52 0.99
CA TYR A 35 10.95 1.23 2.27
C TYR A 35 12.47 1.04 2.14
N GLU A 36 13.15 1.11 3.27
CA GLU A 36 14.54 0.69 3.43
C GLU A 36 14.68 -0.27 4.60
N LEU A 37 15.58 -1.24 4.45
CA LEU A 37 15.96 -2.13 5.54
C LEU A 37 17.13 -1.52 6.31
N ARG A 38 16.93 -1.32 7.62
CA ARG A 38 17.93 -0.82 8.56
C ARG A 38 18.29 -1.91 9.57
N ASN A 39 19.35 -1.67 10.34
CA ASN A 39 19.83 -2.59 11.39
C ASN A 39 20.01 -4.04 10.91
N GLY A 40 20.55 -4.21 9.70
CA GLY A 40 20.78 -5.54 9.11
C GLY A 40 19.49 -6.29 8.75
N GLY A 41 18.42 -5.58 8.38
CA GLY A 41 17.13 -6.19 8.01
C GLY A 41 16.11 -6.27 9.14
N LYS A 42 16.49 -5.90 10.37
CA LYS A 42 15.60 -5.99 11.54
C LYS A 42 14.54 -4.89 11.61
N VAL A 43 14.76 -3.78 10.91
CA VAL A 43 13.84 -2.64 10.89
C VAL A 43 13.52 -2.31 9.44
N MET A 44 12.25 -2.41 9.08
CA MET A 44 11.75 -1.86 7.82
C MET A 44 11.31 -0.42 8.06
N ASP A 45 12.05 0.53 7.52
CA ASP A 45 11.74 1.96 7.59
C ASP A 45 10.96 2.40 6.35
N ILE A 46 9.80 3.00 6.55
CA ILE A 46 8.92 3.44 5.46
C ILE A 46 9.28 4.88 5.12
N ILE A 47 9.84 5.10 3.93
CA ILE A 47 10.46 6.39 3.58
C ILE A 47 9.61 7.26 2.67
N HIS A 48 8.74 6.66 1.84
CA HIS A 48 7.92 7.42 0.91
C HIS A 48 6.64 6.68 0.53
N THR A 49 5.53 7.42 0.40
CA THR A 49 4.26 6.89 -0.09
C THR A 49 3.72 7.84 -1.16
N PHE A 50 3.55 7.32 -2.38
CA PHE A 50 3.04 8.11 -3.50
C PHE A 50 1.66 7.64 -3.93
N ILE A 51 0.72 8.58 -3.98
CA ILE A 51 -0.65 8.35 -4.47
C ILE A 51 -1.04 9.48 -5.44
N PRO A 52 -1.28 9.15 -6.72
CA PRO A 52 -1.68 10.13 -7.71
C PRO A 52 -3.06 10.71 -7.33
N SER A 53 -3.28 11.98 -7.68
CA SER A 53 -4.53 12.70 -7.32
C SER A 53 -5.79 11.95 -7.76
N SER A 54 -5.76 11.32 -8.93
CA SER A 54 -6.85 10.53 -9.50
C SER A 54 -7.24 9.28 -8.68
N LYS A 55 -6.39 8.84 -7.76
CA LYS A 55 -6.61 7.65 -6.92
C LYS A 55 -6.72 7.95 -5.42
N ARG A 56 -6.69 9.23 -5.03
CA ARG A 56 -6.88 9.64 -3.63
C ARG A 56 -8.33 9.38 -3.18
N GLY A 57 -8.52 9.14 -1.89
CA GLY A 57 -9.83 8.83 -1.32
C GLY A 57 -10.31 7.39 -1.51
N LEU A 58 -9.58 6.56 -2.26
CA LEU A 58 -9.91 5.14 -2.51
C LEU A 58 -9.34 4.18 -1.46
N GLY A 59 -8.71 4.68 -0.39
CA GLY A 59 -8.13 3.83 0.66
C GLY A 59 -6.80 3.14 0.31
N LEU A 60 -6.23 3.38 -0.87
CA LEU A 60 -4.99 2.71 -1.34
C LEU A 60 -3.80 2.86 -0.39
N ALA A 61 -3.66 4.02 0.28
CA ALA A 61 -2.62 4.22 1.29
C ALA A 61 -2.70 3.13 2.36
N SER A 62 -3.90 2.90 2.89
CA SER A 62 -4.13 1.91 3.94
C SER A 62 -3.77 0.51 3.47
N HIS A 63 -4.12 0.14 2.24
CA HIS A 63 -3.78 -1.17 1.69
C HIS A 63 -2.27 -1.36 1.53
N LEU A 64 -1.54 -0.33 1.09
CA LEU A 64 -0.07 -0.36 0.99
C LEU A 64 0.57 -0.57 2.37
N TYR A 65 0.12 0.14 3.40
CA TYR A 65 0.65 -0.04 4.76
C TYR A 65 0.33 -1.41 5.34
N VAL A 66 -0.87 -1.94 5.11
CA VAL A 66 -1.23 -3.30 5.56
C VAL A 66 -0.31 -4.34 4.90
N ALA A 67 -0.04 -4.22 3.59
CA ALA A 67 0.88 -5.12 2.91
C ALA A 67 2.31 -5.02 3.48
N ALA A 68 2.81 -3.81 3.71
CA ALA A 68 4.13 -3.59 4.28
C ALA A 68 4.26 -4.13 5.72
N PHE A 69 3.26 -3.90 6.57
CA PHE A 69 3.27 -4.39 7.94
C PHE A 69 3.12 -5.92 8.02
N ASN A 70 2.26 -6.51 7.19
CA ASN A 70 2.14 -7.97 7.11
C ASN A 70 3.47 -8.59 6.66
N HIS A 71 4.16 -7.98 5.70
CA HIS A 71 5.49 -8.42 5.28
C HIS A 71 6.51 -8.32 6.41
N ALA A 72 6.52 -7.22 7.18
CA ALA A 72 7.45 -7.04 8.30
C ALA A 72 7.17 -7.96 9.51
N GLN A 73 5.98 -8.55 9.60
CA GLN A 73 5.63 -9.54 10.64
C GLN A 73 6.05 -10.97 10.29
N SER A 74 6.35 -11.26 9.02
CA SER A 74 6.75 -12.59 8.54
C SER A 74 8.22 -12.87 8.80
#